data_AF-A0A850DU84-F1
#
_entry.id   AF-A0A850DU84-F1
#
_cell.length_a   1.000
_cell.length_b   1.000
_cell.length_c   1.000
_cell.angle_alpha   90.00
_cell.angle_beta   90.00
_cell.angle_gamma   90.00
#
_symmetry.space_group_name_H-M   'P 1'
#
loop_
_entity.id
_entity.type
_entity.pdbx_description
1 polymer ?
#
loop_
_entity_poly.entity_id
_entity_poly.type
_entity_poly.pdbx_seq_one_letter_code
_entity_poly.pdbx_strand_id
1 'polypeptide(L)'
;MPDPSVSPAPTFDLQLTWRGTIGRIRVYDELVRAETSFERDALTQVPMDEVRGWRIEPCDFDAVCVEFVTASDTYRVLLDTSDERIAALVLGRALGDPLPSES
;
A
#
# COMPACT_ATOMS: atom_id res chain seq x y z
N MET A 1 5.85 -28.83 16.64
CA MET A 1 6.84 -27.84 16.16
C MET A 1 6.24 -27.28 14.88
N PRO A 2 5.87 -25.99 14.78
CA PRO A 2 5.34 -25.45 13.52
C PRO A 2 6.45 -25.38 12.46
N ASP A 3 6.12 -25.69 11.20
CA ASP A 3 7.04 -25.74 10.07
C ASP A 3 7.73 -24.39 9.80
N PRO A 4 9.07 -24.36 9.68
CA PRO A 4 9.83 -23.13 9.38
C PRO A 4 9.65 -22.63 7.93
N SER A 5 8.91 -23.37 7.09
CA SER A 5 8.62 -23.01 5.69
C SER A 5 7.30 -22.26 5.49
N VAL A 6 6.52 -22.06 6.55
CA VAL A 6 5.33 -21.19 6.48
C VAL A 6 5.82 -19.75 6.64
N SER A 7 6.06 -19.08 5.51
CA SER A 7 6.15 -17.61 5.50
C SER A 7 4.97 -17.06 6.30
N PRO A 8 5.19 -16.13 7.24
CA PRO A 8 4.11 -15.62 8.08
C PRO A 8 2.98 -15.12 7.18
N ALA A 9 1.74 -15.50 7.48
CA ALA A 9 0.59 -14.93 6.80
C ALA A 9 0.55 -13.43 7.12
N PRO A 10 0.19 -12.56 6.17
CA PRO A 10 0.00 -11.16 6.47
C PRO A 10 -1.13 -11.00 7.49
N THR A 11 -0.95 -10.10 8.45
CA THR A 11 -2.01 -9.71 9.38
C THR A 11 -3.15 -9.03 8.63
N PHE A 12 -2.82 -8.28 7.57
CA PHE A 12 -3.78 -7.67 6.65
C PHE A 12 -3.30 -7.78 5.20
N ASP A 13 -4.22 -8.13 4.30
CA ASP A 13 -4.00 -8.20 2.86
C ASP A 13 -5.12 -7.40 2.18
N LEU A 14 -4.78 -6.20 1.70
CA LEU A 14 -5.67 -5.34 0.95
C LEU A 14 -5.29 -5.45 -0.52
N GLN A 15 -6.24 -5.82 -1.37
CA GLN A 15 -5.98 -5.99 -2.79
C GLN A 15 -7.16 -5.47 -3.59
N LEU A 16 -6.87 -4.60 -4.56
CA LEU A 16 -7.81 -4.16 -5.57
C LEU A 16 -7.29 -4.56 -6.96
N THR A 17 -8.20 -5.05 -7.80
CA THR A 17 -7.96 -5.16 -9.24
C THR A 17 -9.01 -4.33 -9.96
N TRP A 18 -8.58 -3.17 -10.48
CA TRP A 18 -9.46 -2.18 -11.08
C TRP A 18 -9.09 -1.92 -12.54
N ARG A 19 -10.00 -2.24 -13.46
CA ARG A 19 -9.82 -2.06 -14.92
C ARG A 19 -8.49 -2.60 -15.46
N GLY A 20 -8.01 -3.72 -14.91
CA GLY A 20 -6.71 -4.33 -15.27
C GLY A 20 -5.51 -3.77 -14.52
N THR A 21 -5.69 -2.74 -13.70
CA THR A 21 -4.69 -2.24 -12.76
C THR A 21 -4.74 -3.02 -11.45
N ILE A 22 -3.57 -3.39 -10.92
CA ILE A 22 -3.45 -4.09 -9.65
C ILE A 22 -2.85 -3.12 -8.63
N GLY A 23 -3.49 -3.04 -7.47
CA GLY A 23 -2.92 -2.44 -6.26
C GLY A 23 -3.03 -3.45 -5.11
N ARG A 24 -1.93 -3.66 -4.39
CA ARG A 24 -1.91 -4.57 -3.24
C ARG A 24 -1.03 -4.04 -2.13
N ILE A 25 -1.55 -4.09 -0.90
CA ILE A 25 -0.83 -3.77 0.33
C ILE A 25 -0.99 -4.95 1.30
N ARG A 26 0.15 -5.49 1.73
CA ARG A 26 0.25 -6.55 2.72
C ARG A 26 0.94 -5.99 3.94
N VAL A 27 0.28 -6.04 5.09
CA VAL A 27 0.85 -5.67 6.38
C VAL A 27 1.09 -6.95 7.17
N TYR A 28 2.35 -7.18 7.49
CA TYR A 28 2.82 -8.11 8.50
C TYR A 28 3.19 -7.26 9.72
N ASP A 29 3.05 -7.77 10.94
CA ASP A 29 3.40 -7.10 12.21
C ASP A 29 3.88 -5.62 12.08
N GLU A 30 5.19 -5.40 11.91
CA GLU A 30 5.81 -4.08 11.66
C GLU A 30 6.37 -3.90 10.23
N LEU A 31 6.00 -4.78 9.29
CA LEU A 31 6.48 -4.78 7.91
C LEU A 31 5.34 -4.60 6.91
N VAL A 32 5.46 -3.59 6.06
CA VAL A 32 4.58 -3.40 4.91
C VAL A 32 5.25 -3.92 3.64
N ARG A 33 4.46 -4.55 2.77
CA ARG A 33 4.82 -4.83 1.37
C ARG A 33 3.72 -4.27 0.48
N ALA A 34 4.10 -3.53 -0.54
CA ALA A 34 3.16 -2.98 -1.48
C ALA A 34 3.59 -3.23 -2.92
N GLU A 35 2.61 -3.43 -3.80
CA GLU A 35 2.80 -3.65 -5.23
C GLU A 35 1.73 -2.87 -6.00
N THR A 36 2.13 -2.30 -7.14
CA THR A 36 1.21 -1.55 -8.01
C THR A 36 1.60 -1.70 -9.46
N SER A 37 0.59 -1.80 -10.33
CA SER A 37 0.74 -1.56 -11.77
C SER A 37 0.14 -0.22 -12.21
N PHE A 38 -0.36 0.58 -11.28
CA PHE A 38 -0.94 1.90 -11.59
C PHE A 38 0.17 2.87 -11.97
N GLU A 39 0.05 3.52 -13.13
CA GLU A 39 1.07 4.43 -13.69
C GLU A 39 2.44 3.75 -13.90
N ARG A 40 2.46 2.42 -14.07
CA ARG A 40 3.66 1.62 -14.35
C ARG A 40 3.47 0.73 -15.57
N ASP A 41 4.56 0.45 -16.28
CA ASP A 41 4.58 -0.47 -17.43
C ASP A 41 4.33 -1.94 -17.04
N ALA A 42 4.59 -2.30 -15.78
CA ALA A 42 4.37 -3.64 -15.24
C ALA A 42 4.06 -3.59 -13.74
N LEU A 43 3.58 -4.71 -13.19
CA LEU A 43 3.43 -4.88 -11.75
C LEU A 43 4.77 -4.66 -11.06
N THR A 44 4.85 -3.60 -10.25
CA THR A 44 6.07 -3.10 -9.64
C THR A 44 5.95 -3.18 -8.12
N GLN A 45 6.99 -3.69 -7.47
CA GLN A 45 7.08 -3.66 -6.01
C GLN A 45 7.51 -2.27 -5.54
N VAL A 46 6.83 -1.75 -4.51
CA VAL A 46 7.22 -0.51 -3.86
C VAL A 46 8.49 -0.77 -3.03
N PRO A 47 9.57 0.03 -3.19
CA PRO A 47 10.78 -0.10 -2.39
C PRO A 47 10.54 0.47 -0.98
N MET A 48 9.89 -0.32 -0.11
CA MET A 48 9.45 0.14 1.22
C MET A 48 10.59 0.64 2.13
N ASP A 49 11.83 0.20 1.90
CA ASP A 49 13.04 0.68 2.60
C ASP A 49 13.39 2.13 2.23
N GLU A 50 12.97 2.60 1.05
CA GLU A 50 13.22 3.96 0.56
C GLU A 50 12.06 4.92 0.85
N VAL A 51 10.96 4.41 1.42
CA VAL A 51 9.76 5.18 1.73
C VAL A 51 10.02 6.10 2.90
N ARG A 52 9.83 7.40 2.66
CA ARG A 52 10.02 8.48 3.65
C ARG A 52 8.73 8.91 4.33
N GLY A 53 7.59 8.49 3.78
CA GLY A 53 6.28 8.73 4.32
C GLY A 53 5.20 8.20 3.39
N TRP A 54 3.97 8.20 3.89
CA TRP A 54 2.82 7.71 3.15
C TRP A 54 1.63 8.63 3.37
N ARG A 55 0.67 8.65 2.45
CA ARG A 55 -0.63 9.32 2.61
C ARG A 55 -1.68 8.62 1.77
N ILE A 56 -2.94 8.96 2.00
CA ILE A 56 -4.07 8.47 1.20
C ILE A 56 -4.70 9.66 0.52
N GLU A 57 -4.77 9.61 -0.80
CA GLU A 57 -5.35 10.65 -1.64
C GLU A 57 -6.55 10.09 -2.43
N PRO A 58 -7.55 10.91 -2.72
CA PRO A 58 -8.60 10.54 -3.67
C PRO A 58 -7.97 10.33 -5.05
N CYS A 59 -8.31 9.21 -5.72
CA CYS A 59 -7.67 8.87 -7.00
C CYS A 59 -8.67 8.85 -8.17
N ASP A 60 -9.77 8.09 -8.03
CA ASP A 60 -10.86 8.04 -8.99
C ASP A 60 -12.20 7.87 -8.24
N PHE A 61 -13.33 7.87 -8.94
CA PHE A 61 -14.66 7.96 -8.31
C PHE A 61 -14.97 6.82 -7.33
N ASP A 62 -14.34 5.66 -7.53
CA ASP A 62 -14.54 4.45 -6.73
C ASP A 62 -13.24 3.89 -6.09
N ALA A 63 -12.11 4.60 -6.23
CA ALA A 63 -10.81 4.16 -5.71
C ALA A 63 -10.03 5.27 -5.00
N VAL A 64 -9.31 4.90 -3.96
CA VAL A 64 -8.32 5.76 -3.29
C VAL A 64 -6.91 5.32 -3.67
N CYS A 65 -5.96 6.25 -3.60
CA CYS A 65 -4.55 6.00 -3.84
C CYS A 65 -3.81 6.09 -2.51
N VAL A 66 -3.19 4.99 -2.10
CA VAL A 66 -2.16 5.03 -1.07
C VAL A 66 -0.86 5.41 -1.76
N GLU A 67 -0.34 6.58 -1.42
CA GLU A 67 0.91 7.09 -1.96
C GLU A 67 2.05 6.75 -1.01
N PHE A 68 3.04 6.00 -1.51
CA PHE A 68 4.31 5.78 -0.83
C PHE A 68 5.36 6.70 -1.43
N VAL A 69 5.79 7.70 -0.66
CA VAL A 69 6.68 8.76 -1.12
C VAL A 69 8.12 8.36 -0.86
N THR A 70 8.94 8.31 -1.91
CA THR A 70 10.39 8.09 -1.82
C THR A 70 11.15 9.36 -2.17
N ALA A 71 12.48 9.32 -2.15
CA ALA A 71 13.31 10.46 -2.56
C ALA A 71 13.19 10.81 -4.05
N SER A 72 12.92 9.79 -4.87
CA SER A 72 13.03 9.88 -6.32
C SER A 72 11.69 9.80 -7.03
N ASP A 73 10.68 9.22 -6.37
CA ASP A 73 9.39 8.93 -6.98
C ASP A 73 8.28 8.71 -5.93
N THR A 74 7.02 8.79 -6.36
CA THR A 74 5.85 8.45 -5.55
C THR A 74 5.13 7.24 -6.15
N TYR A 75 5.01 6.17 -5.37
CA TYR A 75 4.31 4.97 -5.79
C TYR A 75 2.86 5.02 -5.33
N ARG A 76 1.94 5.08 -6.29
CA ARG A 76 0.50 5.08 -6.02
C ARG A 76 -0.07 3.67 -6.11
N VAL A 77 -0.65 3.21 -5.01
CA VAL A 77 -1.30 1.91 -4.92
C VAL A 77 -2.81 2.12 -4.80
N LEU A 78 -3.55 1.67 -5.80
CA LEU A 78 -5.02 1.76 -5.78
C LEU A 78 -5.60 0.80 -4.74
N LEU A 79 -6.53 1.29 -3.94
CA LEU A 79 -7.37 0.52 -3.04
C LEU A 79 -8.84 0.88 -3.25
N ASP A 80 -9.73 -0.03 -2.85
CA ASP A 80 -11.16 0.26 -2.82
C ASP A 80 -11.43 1.37 -1.80
N THR A 81 -12.36 2.27 -2.12
CA THR A 81 -12.79 3.33 -1.19
C THR A 81 -13.29 2.78 0.15
N SER A 82 -13.86 1.57 0.17
CA SER A 82 -14.31 0.91 1.40
C SER A 82 -13.14 0.52 2.32
N ASP A 83 -11.95 0.30 1.76
CA ASP A 83 -10.76 -0.12 2.49
C ASP A 83 -9.97 1.06 3.05
N GLU A 84 -10.28 2.31 2.67
CA GLU A 84 -9.55 3.53 3.06
C GLU A 84 -9.28 3.60 4.56
N ARG A 85 -10.31 3.38 5.39
CA ARG A 85 -10.20 3.47 6.85
C ARG A 85 -9.33 2.37 7.44
N ILE A 86 -9.43 1.16 6.88
CA ILE A 86 -8.62 0.02 7.33
C ILE A 86 -7.17 0.24 6.91
N ALA A 87 -6.94 0.68 5.67
CA ALA A 87 -5.63 1.05 5.16
C ALA A 87 -4.96 2.10 6.05
N ALA A 88 -5.66 3.19 6.37
CA ALA A 88 -5.15 4.24 7.26
C ALA A 88 -4.75 3.68 8.64
N LEU A 89 -5.57 2.81 9.22
CA LEU A 89 -5.29 2.21 10.52
C LEU A 89 -4.07 1.29 10.50
N VAL A 90 -3.98 0.40 9.51
CA VAL A 90 -2.91 -0.62 9.45
C VAL A 90 -1.59 0.00 9.05
N LEU A 91 -1.59 0.95 8.12
CA LEU A 91 -0.39 1.70 7.75
C LEU A 91 0.04 2.64 8.87
N GLY A 92 -0.90 3.28 9.57
CA GLY A 92 -0.60 4.09 10.75
C GLY A 92 0.14 3.30 11.85
N ARG A 93 -0.25 2.03 12.05
CA ARG A 93 0.43 1.15 13.01
C ARG A 93 1.82 0.71 12.55
N ALA A 94 2.00 0.43 11.25
CA ALA A 94 3.25 -0.13 10.74
C ALA A 94 4.27 0.94 10.32
N LEU A 95 3.83 2.11 9.86
CA LEU A 95 4.66 3.17 9.27
C LEU A 95 4.59 4.50 10.01
N GLY A 96 3.73 4.62 11.04
CA GLY A 96 3.49 5.87 11.75
C GLY A 96 2.46 6.76 11.05
N ASP A 97 2.28 7.98 11.55
CA ASP A 97 1.28 8.92 11.04
C ASP A 97 1.47 9.25 9.55
N PRO A 98 0.37 9.43 8.79
CA PRO A 98 0.45 9.81 7.39
C PRO A 98 1.02 11.23 7.24
N LEU A 99 1.67 11.46 6.10
CA LEU A 99 1.99 12.79 5.61
C LEU A 99 0.69 13.60 5.41
N PRO A 100 0.76 14.93 5.50
CA PRO A 100 -0.37 15.77 5.11
C PRO A 100 -0.72 15.52 3.63
N SER A 101 -2.01 15.62 3.31
CA SER A 101 -2.48 15.54 1.94
C SER A 101 -1.79 16.57 1.05
N GLU A 102 -1.57 16.17 -0.19
CA GLU A 102 -0.98 17.05 -1.19
C GLU A 102 -2.05 18.07 -1.63
N SER A 103 -1.85 19.34 -1.26
CA SER A 103 -2.83 20.43 -1.50
C SER A 103 -2.85 20.90 -2.95
#